data_AF-A0A8T1TMX4-F1
#
_entry.id   AF-A0A8T1TMX4-F1
#
_cell.length_a   1.000
_cell.length_b   1.000
_cell.length_c   1.000
_cell.angle_alpha   90.00
_cell.angle_beta   90.00
_cell.angle_gamma   90.00
#
_symmetry.space_group_name_H-M   'P 1'
#
loop_
_entity.id
_entity.type
_entity.pdbx_description
1 polymer ?
#
loop_
_entity_poly.entity_id
_entity_poly.type
_entity_poly.pdbx_seq_one_letter_code
_entity_poly.pdbx_strand_id
1 'polypeptide(L)'
;MSSIQPRSLAAGLFVPEEGNYYQCRLCFLHRKQTNGTGYANLVEHLVRYHTSTYEDEFRSVQRREGSLDAFVKGNEFSITPPHDSIAHIHFA
;
A
#
# COMPACT_ATOMS: atom_id res chain seq x y z
N MET A 1 -0.39 -17.90 -8.67
CA MET A 1 0.48 -17.08 -7.81
C MET A 1 -0.34 -15.90 -7.33
N SER A 2 -0.49 -15.73 -6.02
CA SER A 2 -1.25 -14.60 -5.46
C SER A 2 -0.58 -13.31 -5.92
N SER A 3 -1.25 -12.53 -6.76
CA SER A 3 -0.71 -11.26 -7.26
C SER A 3 -0.72 -10.26 -6.11
N ILE A 4 0.41 -10.16 -5.40
CA ILE A 4 0.57 -9.18 -4.32
C ILE A 4 0.42 -7.79 -4.93
N GLN A 5 -0.41 -6.94 -4.33
CA GLN A 5 -0.60 -5.60 -4.86
C GLN A 5 0.71 -4.80 -4.74
N PRO A 6 1.08 -4.03 -5.78
CA PRO A 6 2.32 -3.25 -5.79
C PRO A 6 2.36 -2.21 -4.67
N ARG A 7 1.19 -1.70 -4.26
CA ARG A 7 1.04 -0.82 -3.10
C ARG A 7 1.41 -1.51 -1.79
N SER A 8 0.98 -2.75 -1.59
CA SER A 8 1.29 -3.52 -0.38
C SER A 8 2.79 -3.83 -0.31
N LEU A 9 3.40 -4.24 -1.43
CA LEU A 9 4.85 -4.46 -1.50
C LEU A 9 5.63 -3.19 -1.15
N ALA A 10 5.23 -2.05 -1.72
CA ALA A 10 5.88 -0.78 -1.43
C ALA A 10 5.75 -0.40 0.05
N ALA A 11 4.57 -0.53 0.64
CA ALA A 11 4.35 -0.21 2.05
C ALA A 11 5.16 -1.09 3.01
N GLY A 12 5.33 -2.39 2.70
CA GLY A 12 6.08 -3.31 3.57
C GLY A 12 7.60 -3.24 3.40
N LEU A 13 8.07 -3.08 2.16
CA LEU A 13 9.50 -3.18 1.83
C LEU A 13 10.20 -1.84 1.60
N PHE A 14 9.46 -0.74 1.58
CA PHE A 14 10.02 0.59 1.47
C PHE A 14 9.60 1.48 2.63
N VAL A 15 10.46 2.43 2.98
CA VAL A 15 10.18 3.49 3.94
C VAL A 15 9.97 4.78 3.14
N PRO A 16 8.80 5.43 3.25
CA PRO A 16 8.58 6.71 2.59
C PRO A 16 9.46 7.80 3.23
N GLU A 17 10.02 8.66 2.40
CA GLU A 17 10.84 9.81 2.76
C GLU A 17 10.27 11.10 2.16
N GLU A 18 10.90 12.24 2.48
CA GLU A 18 10.49 13.53 1.92
C GLU A 18 10.62 13.56 0.40
N GLY A 19 9.71 14.28 -0.28
CA GLY A 19 9.84 14.56 -1.71
C GLY A 19 9.56 13.38 -2.65
N ASN A 20 8.74 12.40 -2.23
CA ASN A 20 8.43 11.17 -2.98
C ASN A 20 9.62 10.22 -3.14
N TYR A 21 10.57 10.27 -2.21
CA TYR A 21 11.63 9.28 -2.13
C TYR A 21 11.18 8.11 -1.24
N TYR A 22 11.67 6.93 -1.58
CA TYR A 22 11.39 5.70 -0.86
C TYR A 22 12.69 4.95 -0.67
N GLN A 23 13.01 4.66 0.58
CA GLN A 23 14.19 3.87 0.92
C GLN A 23 13.81 2.39 0.94
N CYS A 24 14.51 1.57 0.15
CA CYS A 24 14.32 0.12 0.19
C CYS A 24 14.89 -0.46 1.48
N ARG A 25 14.12 -1.27 2.21
CA ARG A 25 14.58 -1.92 3.45
C ARG A 25 15.59 -3.05 3.21
N LEU A 26 15.64 -3.60 1.99
CA LEU A 26 16.50 -4.73 1.63
C LEU A 26 17.93 -4.30 1.28
N CYS A 27 18.08 -3.15 0.62
CA CYS A 27 19.38 -2.65 0.16
C CYS A 27 19.70 -1.22 0.59
N PHE A 28 18.83 -0.56 1.36
CA PHE A 28 18.97 0.83 1.83
C PHE A 28 19.16 1.86 0.70
N LEU A 29 18.81 1.50 -0.54
CA LEU A 29 18.84 2.40 -1.68
C LEU A 29 17.60 3.29 -1.71
N HIS A 30 17.84 4.57 -1.94
CA HIS A 30 16.82 5.60 -2.10
C HIS A 30 16.32 5.58 -3.54
N ARG A 31 15.01 5.47 -3.72
CA ARG A 31 14.35 5.46 -5.02
C ARG A 31 13.27 6.52 -5.06
N LYS A 32 13.39 7.44 -6.00
CA LYS A 32 12.32 8.40 -6.28
C LYS A 32 11.13 7.67 -6.91
N GLN A 33 9.95 7.82 -6.34
CA GLN A 33 8.72 7.36 -6.96
C GLN A 33 8.43 8.18 -8.21
N THR A 34 8.17 7.49 -9.31
CA THR A 34 7.79 8.15 -10.56
C THR A 34 6.33 8.54 -10.49
N ASN A 35 6.06 9.83 -10.71
CA ASN A 35 4.70 10.35 -10.68
C ASN A 35 3.87 9.73 -11.81
N GLY A 36 2.63 9.31 -11.52
CA GLY A 36 1.72 8.74 -12.51
C GLY A 36 1.89 7.24 -12.80
N THR A 37 2.97 6.57 -12.35
CA THR A 37 3.15 5.12 -12.51
C THR A 37 2.72 4.31 -11.28
N GLY A 38 2.29 4.97 -10.21
CA GLY A 38 2.03 4.33 -8.92
C GLY A 38 3.31 3.78 -8.30
N TYR A 39 3.23 2.59 -7.69
CA TYR A 39 4.37 1.90 -7.04
C TYR A 39 5.13 0.96 -7.98
N ALA A 40 4.83 0.97 -9.28
CA ALA A 40 5.37 0.01 -10.25
C ALA A 40 6.90 0.07 -10.35
N ASN A 41 7.50 1.27 -10.29
CA ASN A 41 8.95 1.45 -10.35
C ASN A 41 9.67 0.89 -9.10
N LEU A 42 9.04 0.98 -7.93
CA LEU A 42 9.56 0.40 -6.69
C LEU A 42 9.47 -1.13 -6.74
N VAL A 43 8.37 -1.68 -7.26
CA VAL A 43 8.24 -3.13 -7.47
C VAL A 43 9.22 -3.64 -8.50
N GLU A 44 9.45 -2.90 -9.59
CA GLU A 44 10.47 -3.25 -10.58
C GLU A 44 11.87 -3.34 -9.94
N HIS A 45 12.20 -2.42 -9.03
CA HIS A 45 13.43 -2.51 -8.26
C HIS A 45 13.53 -3.81 -7.44
N LEU A 46 12.45 -4.22 -6.76
CA LEU A 46 12.43 -5.49 -6.02
C LEU A 46 12.61 -6.70 -6.95
N VAL A 47 11.91 -6.73 -8.07
CA VAL A 47 11.98 -7.86 -9.03
C VAL A 47 13.36 -7.94 -9.67
N ARG A 48 14.02 -6.81 -9.96
CA ARG A 48 15.34 -6.79 -10.59
C ARG A 48 16.49 -7.07 -9.63
N TYR A 49 16.44 -6.52 -8.43
CA TYR A 49 17.56 -6.57 -7.48
C TYR A 49 17.40 -7.64 -6.39
N HIS A 50 16.17 -8.04 -6.10
CA HIS A 50 15.82 -8.91 -4.97
C HIS A 50 14.90 -10.06 -5.38
N THR A 51 14.93 -10.48 -6.65
CA THR A 51 13.98 -11.45 -7.25
C THR A 51 13.70 -12.70 -6.41
N SER A 52 14.73 -13.28 -5.76
CA SER A 52 14.60 -14.48 -4.95
C SER A 52 14.17 -14.25 -3.50
N THR A 53 14.29 -13.02 -2.99
CA THR A 53 14.15 -12.74 -1.55
C THR A 53 13.01 -11.79 -1.21
N TYR A 54 12.58 -10.93 -2.14
CA TYR A 54 11.61 -9.88 -1.83
C TYR A 54 10.25 -10.44 -1.36
N GLU A 55 9.79 -11.55 -1.92
CA GLU A 55 8.53 -12.19 -1.50
C GLU A 55 8.61 -12.76 -0.08
N ASP A 56 9.73 -13.37 0.28
CA ASP A 56 9.91 -13.96 1.61
C ASP A 56 10.02 -12.88 2.68
N GLU A 57 10.79 -11.84 2.40
CA GLU A 57 10.92 -10.67 3.26
C GLU A 57 9.58 -9.97 3.43
N PHE A 58 8.79 -9.83 2.36
CA PHE A 58 7.45 -9.27 2.44
C PHE A 58 6.52 -10.11 3.32
N ARG A 59 6.58 -11.44 3.25
CA ARG A 59 5.83 -12.34 4.16
C ARG A 59 6.32 -12.23 5.60
N SER A 60 7.61 -12.04 5.80
CA SER A 60 8.21 -11.86 7.13
C SER A 60 7.74 -10.54 7.76
N VAL A 61 7.75 -9.45 6.99
CA VAL A 61 7.21 -8.15 7.37
C VAL A 61 5.72 -8.25 7.67
N GLN A 62 4.92 -8.87 6.80
CA GLN A 62 3.50 -9.09 7.06
C GLN A 62 3.22 -9.95 8.29
N ARG A 63 4.07 -10.93 8.62
CA ARG A 63 3.90 -11.71 9.87
C ARG A 63 4.23 -10.90 11.11
N ARG A 64 5.20 -9.98 11.04
CA ARG A 64 5.53 -9.06 12.14
C ARG A 64 4.48 -7.97 12.30
N GLU A 65 4.03 -7.38 11.20
CA GLU A 65 2.99 -6.34 11.19
C GLU A 65 1.59 -6.93 11.40
N GLY A 66 1.33 -8.17 11.00
CA GLY A 66 0.09 -8.90 11.29
C GLY A 66 -0.07 -9.24 12.78
N SER A 67 1.01 -9.19 13.57
CA SER A 67 0.94 -9.18 15.03
C SER A 67 0.53 -7.82 15.61
N LEU A 68 0.57 -6.75 14.81
CA LEU A 68 0.13 -5.37 15.13
C LEU A 68 -1.17 -4.99 14.41
N ASP A 69 -1.60 -5.73 13.38
CA ASP A 69 -2.81 -5.50 12.58
C ASP A 69 -4.12 -5.90 13.29
N ALA A 70 -4.07 -6.20 14.59
CA ALA A 70 -5.27 -6.14 15.43
C ALA A 70 -5.81 -4.70 15.57
N PHE A 71 -5.04 -3.66 15.21
CA PHE A 71 -5.40 -2.25 15.45
C PHE A 71 -5.59 -1.36 14.21
N VAL A 72 -5.32 -1.84 12.98
CA VAL A 72 -5.44 -1.02 11.75
C VAL A 72 -6.49 -1.56 10.76
N LYS A 73 -7.43 -2.41 11.20
CA LYS A 73 -8.68 -2.62 10.46
C LYS A 73 -9.70 -1.53 10.79
N GLY A 74 -9.42 -0.30 10.37
CA GLY A 74 -10.22 0.89 10.72
C GLY A 74 -10.28 1.97 9.64
N ASN A 75 -10.07 1.64 8.36
CA ASN A 75 -10.29 2.58 7.27
C ASN A 75 -10.98 1.93 6.07
N GLU A 76 -12.18 1.41 6.34
CA GLU A 76 -13.21 1.30 5.31
C GLU A 76 -13.73 2.72 4.98
N PHE A 77 -13.42 3.16 3.76
CA PHE A 77 -14.04 4.22 2.97
C PHE A 77 -15.03 5.18 3.67
N SER A 78 -14.64 6.44 3.80
CA SER A 78 -15.59 7.57 3.92
C SER A 78 -14.97 8.86 3.36
N ILE A 79 -15.12 9.07 2.06
CA ILE A 79 -14.98 10.36 1.36
C ILE A 79 -16.32 10.51 0.59
N THR A 80 -17.45 10.93 1.20
CA THR A 80 -18.04 12.30 1.41
C THR A 80 -18.69 12.93 0.13
N PRO A 81 -19.53 14.01 0.21
CA PRO A 81 -21.02 14.13 0.27
C PRO A 81 -21.58 14.96 -0.96
N PRO A 82 -22.66 15.80 -0.97
CA PRO A 82 -24.00 15.87 -0.34
C PRO A 82 -25.19 15.97 -1.37
N HIS A 83 -26.42 16.13 -0.85
CA HIS A 83 -27.56 16.89 -1.42
C HIS A 83 -28.61 16.20 -2.33
N ASP A 84 -29.76 15.97 -1.70
CA ASP A 84 -31.12 16.28 -2.16
C ASP A 84 -31.75 15.47 -3.30
N SER A 85 -32.72 14.65 -2.93
CA SER A 85 -34.08 14.80 -3.47
C SER A 85 -35.09 14.19 -2.50
N ILE A 86 -35.79 15.10 -1.83
CA ILE A 86 -37.04 14.94 -1.10
C ILE A 86 -38.12 14.36 -2.02
N ALA A 87 -38.91 13.41 -1.51
CA ALA A 87 -40.35 13.18 -1.74
C ALA A 87 -40.68 11.74 -1.29
N HIS A 88 -41.80 11.37 -0.67
CA HIS A 88 -43.00 12.04 -0.20
C HIS A 88 -43.75 10.95 0.62
N ILE A 89 -44.15 11.28 1.85
CA ILE A 89 -45.53 11.17 2.39
C ILE A 89 -46.28 9.79 2.37
N HIS A 90 -46.58 9.33 3.60
CA HIS A 90 -47.81 8.74 4.18
C HIS A 90 -48.33 7.30 3.92
N PHE A 91 -48.77 6.77 5.08
CA PHE A 91 -49.90 5.88 5.42
C PHE A 91 -49.98 4.46 4.84
N ALA A 92 -49.98 3.48 5.76
CA ALA A 92 -51.21 2.80 6.18
C ALA A 92 -51.07 2.29 7.61
#